data_AF-A0A7C3IAN7-F1
#
_entry.id   AF-A0A7C3IAN7-F1
#
_cell.length_a   1.000
_cell.length_b   1.000
_cell.length_c   1.000
_cell.angle_alpha   90.00
_cell.angle_beta   90.00
_cell.angle_gamma   90.00
#
_symmetry.space_group_name_H-M   'P 1'
#
loop_
_entity.id
_entity.type
_entity.pdbx_description
1 polymer ?
#
loop_
_entity_poly.entity_id
_entity_poly.type
_entity_poly.pdbx_seq_one_letter_code
_entity_poly.pdbx_strand_id
1 'polypeptide(L)'
;MASKQLDQLIQEMENYCECWKQFNHFVNLAREKKFGPEDEAQFLEVKTIIVQELELILASVEVASPSKEEVHNVLNLAPSLRYLSEMNEAALRSIENQWHKIYIGLHAILGQLKVRQRQEEGRSFLPFRKNKES
;
A
#
# COMPACT_ATOMS: atom_id res chain seq x y z
N MET A 1 -5.44 -23.03 -7.39
CA MET A 1 -6.42 -22.12 -6.75
C MET A 1 -5.74 -21.21 -5.73
N ALA A 2 -4.93 -21.75 -4.81
CA ALA A 2 -4.11 -20.96 -3.88
C ALA A 2 -3.15 -19.97 -4.57
N SER A 3 -2.39 -20.42 -5.60
CA SER A 3 -1.46 -19.51 -6.29
C SER A 3 -2.16 -18.30 -6.93
N LYS A 4 -3.32 -18.52 -7.58
CA LYS A 4 -4.08 -17.43 -8.22
C LYS A 4 -4.58 -16.38 -7.21
N GLN A 5 -4.96 -16.82 -6.00
CA GLN A 5 -5.36 -15.91 -4.92
C GLN A 5 -4.16 -15.13 -4.38
N LEU A 6 -3.00 -15.78 -4.25
CA LEU A 6 -1.76 -15.13 -3.84
C LEU A 6 -1.26 -14.12 -4.89
N ASP A 7 -1.35 -14.47 -6.18
CA ASP A 7 -1.00 -13.57 -7.29
C ASP A 7 -1.90 -12.33 -7.29
N GLN A 8 -3.20 -12.52 -7.10
CA GLN A 8 -4.16 -11.42 -7.00
C GLN A 8 -3.84 -10.50 -5.80
N LEU A 9 -3.59 -11.09 -4.64
CA LEU A 9 -3.22 -10.34 -3.44
C LEU A 9 -1.91 -9.55 -3.62
N ILE A 10 -0.92 -10.13 -4.30
CA ILE A 10 0.33 -9.43 -4.62
C ILE A 10 0.05 -8.21 -5.49
N GLN A 11 -0.81 -8.35 -6.51
CA GLN A 11 -1.20 -7.25 -7.37
C GLN A 11 -1.94 -6.14 -6.60
N GLU A 12 -2.89 -6.51 -5.74
CA GLU A 12 -3.62 -5.58 -4.86
C GLU A 12 -2.64 -4.82 -3.94
N MET A 13 -1.68 -5.52 -3.33
CA MET A 13 -0.64 -4.89 -2.51
C MET A 13 0.29 -3.96 -3.29
N GLU A 14 0.64 -4.30 -4.54
CA GLU A 14 1.45 -3.44 -5.40
C GLU A 14 0.71 -2.15 -5.77
N ASN A 15 -0.57 -2.26 -6.14
CA ASN A 15 -1.43 -1.11 -6.40
C ASN A 15 -1.52 -0.21 -5.16
N TYR A 16 -1.74 -0.81 -3.99
CA TYR A 16 -1.84 -0.09 -2.73
C TYR A 16 -0.54 0.66 -2.38
N CYS A 17 0.64 0.04 -2.62
CA CYS A 17 1.93 0.71 -2.46
C CYS A 17 2.07 1.93 -3.40
N GLU A 18 1.60 1.83 -4.64
CA GLU A 18 1.65 2.96 -5.58
C GLU A 18 0.71 4.09 -5.17
N CYS A 19 -0.48 3.79 -4.65
CA CYS A 19 -1.39 4.80 -4.09
C CYS A 19 -0.74 5.59 -2.95
N TRP A 20 -0.02 4.90 -2.05
CA TRP A 20 0.74 5.56 -0.99
C TRP A 20 1.88 6.44 -1.51
N LYS A 21 2.53 6.05 -2.61
CA LYS A 21 3.53 6.89 -3.28
C LYS A 21 2.90 8.15 -3.88
N GLN A 22 1.74 8.02 -4.53
CA GLN A 22 0.97 9.17 -5.04
C GLN A 22 0.50 10.10 -3.93
N PHE A 23 0.03 9.56 -2.80
CA PHE A 23 -0.31 10.37 -1.63
C PHE A 23 0.86 11.25 -1.18
N ASN A 24 2.07 10.70 -1.07
CA ASN A 24 3.25 11.47 -0.70
C ASN A 24 3.66 12.51 -1.74
N HIS A 25 3.47 12.22 -3.03
CA HIS A 25 3.65 13.21 -4.08
C HIS A 25 2.77 14.45 -3.84
N PHE A 26 1.49 14.24 -3.53
CA PHE A 26 0.56 15.32 -3.21
C PHE A 26 0.89 16.07 -1.92
N VAL A 27 1.37 15.39 -0.88
CA VAL A 27 1.87 16.05 0.34
C VAL A 27 3.02 17.00 0.02
N ASN A 28 3.95 16.59 -0.84
CA ASN A 28 5.05 17.45 -1.30
C ASN A 28 4.54 18.61 -2.17
N LEU A 29 3.56 18.36 -3.04
CA LEU A 29 2.94 19.40 -3.87
C LEU A 29 2.27 20.49 -3.01
N ALA A 30 1.56 20.08 -1.95
CA ALA A 30 0.95 21.00 -0.99
C ALA A 30 2.01 21.79 -0.20
N ARG A 31 3.11 21.13 0.22
CA ARG A 31 4.24 21.80 0.88
C ARG A 31 4.87 22.87 0.01
N GLU A 32 5.03 22.61 -1.28
CA GLU A 32 5.53 23.58 -2.25
C GLU A 32 4.51 24.64 -2.66
N LYS A 33 3.24 24.46 -2.28
CA LYS A 33 2.09 25.31 -2.66
C LYS A 33 1.90 25.40 -4.17
N LYS A 34 2.23 24.32 -4.90
CA LYS A 34 2.17 24.23 -6.37
C LYS A 34 1.03 23.34 -6.83
N PHE A 35 -0.18 23.56 -6.32
CA PHE A 35 -1.34 22.74 -6.66
C PHE A 35 -2.48 23.61 -7.17
N GLY A 36 -3.28 23.04 -8.07
CA GLY A 36 -4.52 23.60 -8.57
C GLY A 36 -5.75 22.81 -8.11
N PRO A 37 -6.95 23.20 -8.58
CA PRO A 37 -8.19 22.50 -8.26
C PRO A 37 -8.23 21.04 -8.72
N GLU A 38 -7.56 20.71 -9.83
CA GLU A 38 -7.48 19.34 -10.35
C GLU A 38 -6.63 18.45 -9.43
N ASP A 39 -5.51 18.97 -8.93
CA ASP A 39 -4.66 18.25 -7.98
C ASP A 39 -5.41 17.95 -6.67
N GLU A 40 -6.24 18.89 -6.20
CA GLU A 40 -7.08 18.68 -5.02
C GLU A 40 -8.10 17.55 -5.25
N ALA A 41 -8.74 17.51 -6.41
CA ALA A 41 -9.65 16.43 -6.77
C ALA A 41 -8.94 15.07 -6.83
N GLN A 42 -7.78 15.00 -7.48
CA GLN A 42 -6.97 13.78 -7.57
C GLN A 42 -6.46 13.33 -6.20
N PHE A 43 -6.07 14.26 -5.33
CA PHE A 43 -5.65 13.94 -3.97
C PHE A 43 -6.78 13.25 -3.18
N LEU A 44 -8.01 13.77 -3.26
CA LEU A 44 -9.16 13.17 -2.61
C LEU A 44 -9.53 11.80 -3.21
N GLU A 45 -9.37 11.64 -4.52
CA GLU A 45 -9.54 10.35 -5.20
C GLU A 45 -8.51 9.32 -4.71
N VAL A 46 -7.22 9.67 -4.68
CA VAL A 46 -6.15 8.80 -4.16
C VAL A 46 -6.44 8.37 -2.73
N LYS A 47 -6.87 9.29 -1.86
CA LYS A 47 -7.26 8.94 -0.48
C LYS A 47 -8.41 7.92 -0.43
N THR A 48 -9.38 8.06 -1.33
CA THR A 48 -10.52 7.15 -1.42
C THR A 48 -10.07 5.77 -1.89
N ILE A 49 -9.19 5.70 -2.89
CA ILE A 49 -8.60 4.44 -3.38
C ILE A 49 -7.79 3.77 -2.26
N ILE A 50 -6.99 4.52 -1.50
CA ILE A 50 -6.24 3.98 -0.34
C ILE A 50 -7.20 3.28 0.64
N VAL A 51 -8.32 3.90 0.98
CA VAL A 51 -9.29 3.29 1.90
C VAL A 51 -9.92 2.04 1.28
N GLN A 52 -10.28 2.09 -0.01
CA GLN A 52 -10.89 0.94 -0.69
C GLN A 52 -9.93 -0.26 -0.77
N GLU A 53 -8.70 -0.04 -1.22
CA GLU A 53 -7.66 -1.07 -1.32
C GLU A 53 -7.33 -1.66 0.06
N LEU A 54 -7.30 -0.84 1.11
CA LEU A 54 -7.13 -1.33 2.48
C LEU A 54 -8.22 -2.33 2.88
N GLU A 55 -9.49 -2.03 2.61
CA GLU A 55 -10.58 -2.96 2.94
C GLU A 55 -10.50 -4.26 2.13
N LEU A 56 -10.11 -4.18 0.85
CA LEU A 56 -9.90 -5.36 -0.01
C LEU A 56 -8.78 -6.26 0.54
N ILE A 57 -7.65 -5.67 0.91
CA ILE A 57 -6.52 -6.40 1.49
C ILE A 57 -6.90 -7.04 2.83
N LEU A 58 -7.59 -6.31 3.71
CA LEU A 58 -8.01 -6.82 5.02
C LEU A 58 -9.06 -7.93 4.92
N ALA A 59 -9.88 -7.93 3.85
CA ALA A 59 -10.80 -9.03 3.57
C ALA A 59 -10.06 -10.30 3.10
N SER A 60 -8.88 -10.16 2.50
CA SER A 60 -8.09 -11.25 1.93
C SER A 60 -7.04 -11.82 2.90
N VAL A 61 -6.50 -11.01 3.83
CA VAL A 61 -5.40 -11.40 4.72
C VAL A 61 -5.46 -10.66 6.05
N GLU A 62 -5.12 -11.35 7.13
CA GLU A 62 -4.78 -10.69 8.40
C GLU A 62 -3.44 -9.95 8.25
N VAL A 63 -3.51 -8.63 8.11
CA VAL A 63 -2.35 -7.74 8.09
C VAL A 63 -2.13 -7.18 9.50
N ALA A 64 -1.00 -7.53 10.11
CA ALA A 64 -0.66 -7.06 11.46
C ALA A 64 -0.20 -5.58 11.49
N SER A 65 0.40 -5.08 10.40
CA SER A 65 0.94 -3.72 10.30
C SER A 65 1.20 -3.35 8.85
N PRO A 66 0.79 -2.18 8.34
CA PRO A 66 0.12 -1.11 9.06
C PRO A 66 -1.33 -1.48 9.40
N SER A 67 -1.78 -1.08 10.58
CA SER A 67 -3.15 -1.29 11.03
C SER A 67 -4.10 -0.32 10.34
N LYS A 68 -5.39 -0.69 10.31
CA LYS A 68 -6.46 0.18 9.79
C LYS A 68 -6.48 1.55 10.48
N GLU A 69 -6.25 1.57 11.79
CA GLU A 69 -6.20 2.79 12.59
C GLU A 69 -5.02 3.69 12.15
N GLU A 70 -3.83 3.13 11.96
CA GLU A 70 -2.65 3.88 11.52
C GLU A 70 -2.88 4.54 10.15
N VAL A 71 -3.49 3.81 9.21
CA VAL A 71 -3.85 4.34 7.90
C VAL A 71 -4.83 5.49 8.03
N HIS A 72 -5.94 5.30 8.74
CA HIS A 72 -6.94 6.36 8.92
C HIS A 72 -6.37 7.58 9.64
N ASN A 73 -5.49 7.40 10.61
CA ASN A 73 -4.83 8.50 11.31
C ASN A 73 -4.07 9.40 10.34
N VAL A 74 -3.27 8.83 9.43
CA VAL A 74 -2.53 9.63 8.43
C VAL A 74 -3.48 10.34 7.47
N LEU A 75 -4.53 9.67 6.99
CA LEU A 75 -5.49 10.27 6.06
C LEU A 75 -6.31 11.40 6.70
N ASN A 76 -6.61 11.29 8.00
CA ASN A 76 -7.35 12.30 8.77
C ASN A 76 -6.50 13.56 9.04
N LEU A 77 -5.18 13.40 9.17
CA LEU A 77 -4.24 14.54 9.29
C LEU A 77 -4.08 15.31 7.98
N ALA A 78 -4.52 14.74 6.86
CA ALA A 78 -4.36 15.28 5.52
C ALA A 78 -5.71 15.43 4.80
N PRO A 79 -6.66 16.24 5.31
CA PRO A 79 -8.02 16.33 4.77
C PRO A 79 -8.07 16.88 3.34
N SER A 80 -7.24 17.89 3.01
CA SER A 80 -7.15 18.56 1.71
C SER A 80 -5.73 19.08 1.45
N LEU A 81 -5.37 19.33 0.18
CA LEU A 81 -4.08 19.96 -0.16
C LEU A 81 -4.01 21.37 0.40
N ARG A 82 -5.12 22.11 0.34
CA ARG A 82 -5.21 23.43 0.97
C ARG A 82 -4.85 23.37 2.45
N TYR A 83 -5.45 22.46 3.21
CA TYR A 83 -5.17 22.32 4.64
C TYR A 83 -3.68 22.01 4.88
N LEU A 84 -3.13 21.05 4.15
CA LEU A 84 -1.70 20.70 4.23
C LEU A 84 -0.78 21.89 3.95
N SER A 85 -1.13 22.73 2.97
CA SER A 85 -0.32 23.90 2.58
C SER A 85 -0.28 25.01 3.64
N GLU A 86 -1.24 25.01 4.55
CA GLU A 86 -1.37 25.95 5.67
C GLU A 86 -0.71 25.40 6.95
N MET A 87 -0.37 24.11 6.99
CA MET A 87 0.30 23.48 8.13
C MET A 87 1.74 23.97 8.29
N ASN A 88 2.23 23.94 9.54
CA ASN A 88 3.64 24.21 9.80
C ASN A 88 4.54 23.02 9.41
N GLU A 89 5.83 23.29 9.22
CA GLU A 89 6.83 22.29 8.83
C GLU A 89 6.93 21.10 9.81
N ALA A 90 6.72 21.32 11.11
CA ALA A 90 6.78 20.25 12.10
C ALA A 90 5.62 19.26 11.92
N ALA A 91 4.42 19.76 11.63
CA ALA A 91 3.24 18.95 11.39
C ALA A 91 3.34 18.20 10.05
N LEU A 92 3.85 18.83 9.00
CA LEU A 92 4.13 18.17 7.71
C LEU A 92 5.15 17.02 7.87
N ARG A 93 6.25 17.25 8.59
CA ARG A 93 7.23 16.19 8.90
C ARG A 93 6.62 15.04 9.71
N SER A 94 5.67 15.33 10.60
CA SER A 94 4.96 14.28 11.34
C SER A 94 4.14 13.39 10.42
N ILE A 95 3.44 13.96 9.43
CA ILE A 95 2.71 13.22 8.40
C ILE A 95 3.68 12.38 7.56
N GLU A 96 4.77 12.99 7.10
CA GLU A 96 5.81 12.31 6.30
C GLU A 96 6.41 11.10 7.06
N ASN A 97 6.69 11.26 8.35
CA ASN A 97 7.21 10.17 9.20
C ASN A 97 6.20 9.03 9.35
N GLN A 98 4.92 9.34 9.57
CA GLN A 98 3.88 8.32 9.69
C GLN A 98 3.64 7.60 8.35
N TRP A 99 3.58 8.37 7.26
CA TRP A 99 3.54 7.85 5.90
C TRP A 99 4.70 6.88 5.63
N HIS A 100 5.94 7.27 5.98
CA HIS A 100 7.12 6.45 5.74
C HIS A 100 7.06 5.11 6.49
N LYS A 101 6.60 5.11 7.75
CA LYS A 101 6.43 3.89 8.54
C LYS A 101 5.44 2.93 7.88
N ILE A 102 4.29 3.44 7.43
CA ILE A 102 3.29 2.67 6.68
C ILE A 102 3.93 2.12 5.41
N TYR A 103 4.57 2.97 4.62
CA TYR A 103 5.17 2.61 3.33
C TYR A 103 6.19 1.46 3.45
N ILE A 104 7.11 1.54 4.41
CA ILE A 104 8.09 0.48 4.65
C ILE A 104 7.40 -0.82 5.14
N GLY A 105 6.38 -0.70 6.01
CA GLY A 105 5.60 -1.84 6.46
C GLY A 105 4.92 -2.60 5.31
N LEU A 106 4.31 -1.87 4.38
CA LEU A 106 3.66 -2.45 3.20
C LEU A 106 4.67 -3.17 2.29
N HIS A 107 5.84 -2.57 2.06
CA HIS A 107 6.90 -3.20 1.26
C HIS A 107 7.48 -4.45 1.93
N ALA A 108 7.56 -4.48 3.26
CA ALA A 108 7.96 -5.68 3.99
C ALA A 108 6.96 -6.83 3.77
N ILE A 109 5.65 -6.55 3.84
CA ILE A 109 4.59 -7.54 3.57
C ILE A 109 4.66 -8.02 2.12
N LEU A 110 4.77 -7.09 1.16
CA LEU A 110 4.88 -7.44 -0.25
C LEU A 110 6.08 -8.36 -0.52
N GLY A 111 7.22 -8.09 0.12
CA GLY A 111 8.39 -8.96 0.07
C GLY A 111 8.10 -10.37 0.59
N GLN A 112 7.40 -10.49 1.72
CA GLN A 112 7.00 -11.79 2.28
C GLN A 112 6.03 -12.56 1.34
N LEU A 113 5.06 -11.87 0.75
CA LEU A 113 4.11 -12.47 -0.19
C LEU A 113 4.83 -13.00 -1.45
N LYS A 114 5.76 -12.21 -2.00
CA LYS A 114 6.59 -12.63 -3.16
C LYS A 114 7.48 -13.83 -2.85
N VAL A 115 7.99 -13.96 -1.62
CA VAL A 115 8.71 -15.17 -1.20
C VAL A 115 7.78 -16.39 -1.17
N ARG A 116 6.55 -16.24 -0.64
CA ARG A 116 5.56 -17.33 -0.63
C ARG A 116 5.19 -17.77 -2.06
N GLN A 117 5.01 -16.82 -2.98
CA GLN A 117 4.70 -17.10 -4.39
C GLN A 117 5.77 -18.01 -5.01
N ARG A 118 7.05 -17.64 -4.86
CA ARG A 118 8.18 -18.44 -5.37
C ARG A 118 8.25 -19.85 -4.77
N GLN A 119 7.88 -20.01 -3.49
CA GLN A 119 7.86 -21.32 -2.85
C GLN A 119 6.76 -22.22 -3.40
N GLU A 120 5.60 -21.66 -3.74
CA GLU A 120 4.49 -22.40 -4.37
C GLU A 120 4.80 -22.78 -5.82
N GLU A 121 5.44 -21.89 -6.58
CA GLU A 121 5.94 -22.17 -7.94
C GLU A 121 7.01 -23.28 -7.92
N GLY A 122 7.99 -23.18 -7.01
CA GLY A 122 9.06 -24.17 -6.87
C GLY A 122 8.57 -25.56 -6.45
N ARG A 123 7.50 -25.65 -5.65
CA ARG A 123 6.85 -26.92 -5.29
C ARG A 123 6.09 -27.54 -6.46
N SER A 124 5.50 -26.73 -7.32
CA SER A 124 4.75 -27.20 -8.50
C SER A 124 5.66 -27.83 -9.56
N PHE A 125 6.98 -27.59 -9.48
CA PHE A 125 7.98 -28.05 -10.46
C PHE A 125 8.61 -29.42 -10.14
N LEU A 126 8.23 -30.13 -9.08
CA LEU A 126 8.69 -31.51 -8.84
C LEU A 126 7.79 -32.51 -9.59
N PRO A 127 8.23 -33.12 -10.71
CA PRO A 127 7.47 -34.18 -11.34
C PRO A 127 7.61 -35.43 -10.48
N PHE A 128 6.46 -36.02 -10.17
CA PHE A 128 6.31 -37.30 -9.51
C PHE A 128 7.01 -38.41 -10.33
N ARG A 129 8.33 -38.58 -10.19
CA ARG A 129 9.05 -39.73 -10.76
C ARG A 129 8.84 -40.92 -9.81
N LYS A 130 7.65 -41.53 -9.89
CA LYS A 130 7.40 -42.84 -9.27
C LYS A 130 8.19 -43.88 -10.07
N ASN A 131 9.26 -44.39 -9.46
CA ASN A 131 9.98 -45.56 -9.94
C ASN A 131 9.00 -46.72 -10.14
N LYS A 132 8.83 -47.15 -11.39
CA LYS A 132 8.52 -48.53 -11.73
C LYS A 132 9.81 -49.11 -12.31
N GLU A 133 10.57 -49.77 -11.47
CA GLU A 133 11.56 -50.76 -11.92
C GLU A 133 11.17 -52.10 -11.31
N SER A 134 11.05 -53.07 -12.22
CA SER A 134 11.06 -54.54 -12.06
C SER A 134 10.05 -55.17 -11.10
#